data_AF-A0A9E4UW78-F1
#
_entry.id   AF-A0A9E4UW78-F1
#
_cell.length_a   1.000
_cell.length_b   1.000
_cell.length_c   1.000
_cell.angle_alpha   90.00
_cell.angle_beta   90.00
_cell.angle_gamma   90.00
#
_symmetry.space_group_name_H-M   'P 1'
#
loop_
_entity.id
_entity.type
_entity.pdbx_description
1 polymer ?
#
loop_
_entity_poly.entity_id
_entity_poly.type
_entity_poly.pdbx_seq_one_letter_code
_entity_poly.pdbx_strand_id
1 'polypeptide(L)' 'MRPARRVPPAWTPLEGVGTIVGLDLFVFGDTDDVNHNVRLQHPIGLDCFDGVLYVADTYNHKIKRVSPAPSG' A
#
# COMPACT_ATOMS: atom_id res chain seq x y z
N MET A 1 -13.53 -11.07 36.73
CA MET A 1 -13.06 -9.82 36.10
C MET A 1 -12.55 -10.18 34.71
N ARG A 2 -13.23 -9.76 33.62
CA ARG A 2 -12.77 -10.04 32.24
C ARG A 2 -11.77 -8.93 31.85
N PRO A 3 -10.60 -9.25 31.26
CA PRO A 3 -9.69 -8.20 30.83
C PRO A 3 -10.37 -7.34 29.76
N ALA A 4 -10.13 -6.03 29.80
CA ALA A 4 -10.64 -5.10 28.80
C ALA A 4 -10.21 -5.59 27.40
N ARG A 5 -11.19 -5.79 26.50
CA ARG A 5 -10.94 -6.12 25.10
C ARG A 5 -10.14 -4.95 24.51
N ARG A 6 -8.85 -5.16 24.27
CA ARG A 6 -7.99 -4.19 23.60
C ARG A 6 -8.62 -3.91 22.24
N VAL A 7 -9.10 -2.69 22.02
CA VAL A 7 -9.57 -2.25 20.70
C VAL A 7 -8.35 -2.29 19.80
N PRO A 8 -8.33 -3.15 18.77
CA PRO A 8 -7.16 -3.25 17.93
C PRO A 8 -7.07 -1.98 17.06
N PRO A 9 -5.87 -1.58 16.61
CA PRO A 9 -5.70 -0.42 15.75
C PRO A 9 -6.57 -0.57 14.50
N ALA A 10 -6.97 0.56 13.90
CA ALA A 10 -7.81 0.62 12.68
C ALA A 10 -7.26 -0.20 11.51
N TRP A 11 -6.02 -0.68 11.61
CA TRP A 11 -5.40 -1.64 10.72
C TRP A 11 -5.05 -2.95 11.45
N THR A 12 -6.05 -3.62 12.01
CA THR A 12 -5.92 -5.08 12.17
C THR A 12 -6.40 -5.66 10.85
N PRO A 13 -5.58 -6.36 10.06
CA PRO A 13 -6.11 -7.14 8.98
C PRO A 13 -7.14 -8.09 9.59
N LEU A 14 -8.43 -7.84 9.32
CA LEU A 14 -9.39 -8.94 9.24
C LEU A 14 -8.77 -9.91 8.22
N GLU A 15 -8.67 -11.20 8.52
CA GLU A 15 -8.07 -12.18 7.61
C GLU A 15 -8.47 -11.88 6.14
N GLY A 16 -7.53 -11.41 5.31
CA GLY A 16 -7.92 -10.85 4.01
C GLY A 16 -6.78 -10.23 3.22
N VAL A 17 -6.97 -10.22 1.89
CA VAL A 17 -6.08 -9.59 0.90
C VAL A 17 -6.81 -8.37 0.33
N GLY A 18 -6.11 -7.25 0.19
CA GLY A 18 -6.66 -6.02 -0.37
C GLY A 18 -5.62 -5.24 -1.18
N THR A 19 -6.11 -4.33 -2.02
CA THR A 19 -5.28 -3.45 -2.85
C THR A 19 -5.07 -2.12 -2.12
N ILE A 20 -3.82 -1.74 -1.89
CA ILE A 20 -3.47 -0.44 -1.27
C ILE A 20 -3.40 0.66 -2.33
N VAL A 21 -2.75 0.37 -3.46
CA VAL A 21 -2.56 1.29 -4.60
C VAL A 21 -2.61 0.52 -5.92
N GLY A 22 -2.84 1.24 -7.02
CA GLY A 22 -2.98 0.65 -8.34
C GLY A 22 -4.39 0.11 -8.59
N LEU A 23 -4.71 -0.19 -9.85
CA LEU A 23 -6.05 -0.60 -10.25
C LEU A 23 -6.04 -1.94 -11.01
N ASP A 24 -5.46 -1.96 -12.20
CA ASP A 24 -5.36 -3.16 -13.03
C ASP A 24 -4.16 -3.10 -14.01
N LEU A 25 -4.01 -4.16 -14.81
CA LEU A 25 -2.90 -4.36 -15.77
C LEU A 25 -2.86 -3.33 -16.91
N PHE A 26 -4.00 -2.74 -17.28
CA PHE A 26 -4.12 -1.81 -18.41
C PHE A 26 -4.15 -0.34 -17.99
N VAL A 27 -4.34 -0.05 -16.70
CA VAL A 27 -4.27 1.30 -16.17
C VAL A 27 -2.95 1.54 -15.41
N PHE A 28 -1.87 1.58 -16.20
CA PHE A 28 -0.47 1.72 -15.78
C PHE A 28 0.11 3.11 -16.14
N GLY A 29 1.39 3.32 -15.79
CA GLY A 29 2.14 4.53 -16.08
C GLY A 29 2.79 5.10 -14.82
N ASP A 30 3.23 6.35 -14.88
CA ASP A 30 3.85 7.05 -13.75
C ASP A 30 2.94 8.15 -13.23
N THR A 31 2.23 7.89 -12.13
CA THR A 31 1.39 8.89 -11.46
C THR A 31 1.47 8.70 -9.96
N ASP A 32 1.85 9.76 -9.26
CA ASP A 32 1.83 9.83 -7.80
C ASP A 32 0.48 10.46 -7.39
N ASP A 33 -0.37 9.67 -6.73
CA ASP A 33 -1.70 10.07 -6.25
C ASP A 33 -2.09 9.18 -5.06
N VAL A 34 -3.39 9.01 -4.77
CA VAL A 34 -3.93 8.17 -3.70
C VAL A 34 -4.72 6.98 -4.23
N ASN A 35 -4.75 5.89 -3.46
CA ASN A 35 -5.56 4.70 -3.73
C ASN A 35 -5.38 4.18 -5.17
N HIS A 36 -6.48 3.93 -5.89
CA HIS A 36 -6.50 3.38 -7.25
C HIS A 36 -6.06 4.37 -8.36
N ASN A 37 -5.81 5.64 -8.02
CA ASN A 37 -5.32 6.63 -8.99
C ASN A 37 -3.80 6.55 -9.17
N VAL A 38 -3.08 5.98 -8.20
CA VAL A 38 -1.64 5.71 -8.33
C VAL A 38 -1.42 4.80 -9.53
N ARG A 39 -0.44 5.16 -10.35
CA ARG A 39 0.02 4.33 -11.47
C ARG A 39 1.38 3.75 -11.15
N LEU A 40 1.48 2.45 -11.33
CA LEU A 40 2.69 1.64 -11.27
C LEU A 40 2.90 0.98 -12.62
N GLN A 41 4.13 0.59 -12.92
CA GLN A 41 4.46 -0.14 -14.14
C GLN A 41 5.59 -1.15 -13.89
N HIS A 42 5.20 -2.42 -13.85
CA HIS A 42 6.09 -3.55 -13.57
C HIS A 42 6.86 -3.42 -12.23
N PRO A 43 6.16 -3.24 -11.08
CA PRO A 43 6.81 -3.25 -9.78
C PRO A 43 7.32 -4.66 -9.46
N ILE A 44 8.62 -4.82 -9.17
CA ILE A 44 9.25 -6.14 -8.92
C ILE A 44 9.86 -6.29 -7.53
N GLY A 45 9.99 -5.20 -6.79
CA GLY A 45 10.64 -5.19 -5.47
C GLY A 45 9.79 -4.43 -4.46
N LEU A 46 9.82 -4.92 -3.23
CA LEU A 46 9.14 -4.32 -2.08
C LEU A 46 10.08 -4.34 -0.88
N ASP A 47 10.05 -3.25 -0.10
CA ASP A 47 10.65 -3.20 1.24
C ASP A 47 9.77 -2.35 2.15
N CYS A 48 9.88 -2.55 3.47
CA CYS A 48 9.13 -1.79 4.45
C CYS A 48 10.08 -1.22 5.50
N PHE A 49 10.03 0.10 5.67
CA PHE A 49 10.86 0.79 6.66
C PHE A 49 10.06 1.93 7.30
N ASP A 50 10.08 1.98 8.63
CA ASP A 50 9.42 3.02 9.44
C ASP A 50 7.93 3.24 9.08
N GLY A 51 7.20 2.14 8.86
CA GLY A 51 5.77 2.18 8.53
C GLY A 51 5.45 2.63 7.09
N VAL A 52 6.45 2.81 6.25
CA VAL A 52 6.30 3.15 4.82
C VAL A 52 6.69 1.95 3.97
N LEU A 53 5.86 1.63 2.98
CA LEU A 53 6.17 0.65 1.96
C LEU A 53 6.95 1.34 0.83
N TYR A 54 8.05 0.74 0.42
CA TYR A 54 8.86 1.16 -0.72
C TYR A 54 8.67 0.16 -1.86
N VAL A 55 8.37 0.67 -3.04
CA VAL A 55 8.09 -0.12 -4.25
C VAL A 55 9.15 0.20 -5.31
N ALA A 56 9.87 -0.81 -5.77
CA ALA A 56 10.74 -0.69 -6.95
C ALA A 56 9.90 -0.79 -8.21
N ASP A 57 9.54 0.37 -8.77
CA ASP A 57 8.65 0.53 -9.91
C ASP A 57 9.46 0.54 -11.22
N THR A 58 9.81 -0.66 -11.67
CA THR A 58 10.92 -0.93 -12.60
C THR A 58 10.83 -0.17 -13.92
N TYR A 59 9.65 -0.14 -14.55
CA TYR A 59 9.50 0.49 -15.87
C TYR A 59 9.32 2.00 -15.77
N ASN A 60 9.01 2.51 -14.58
CA ASN A 60 9.00 3.94 -14.30
C ASN A 60 10.37 4.44 -13.79
N HIS A 61 11.35 3.56 -13.60
CA HIS A 61 12.68 3.90 -13.07
C HIS A 61 12.64 4.63 -11.73
N LYS A 62 11.72 4.24 -10.84
CA LYS A 62 11.49 4.92 -9.55
C LYS A 62 11.44 3.96 -8.36
N ILE A 63 11.83 4.47 -7.20
CA ILE A 63 11.39 3.93 -5.91
C ILE A 63 10.21 4.78 -5.43
N LYS A 64 9.02 4.19 -5.34
CA LYS A 64 7.82 4.88 -4.85
C LYS A 64 7.59 4.58 -3.38
N ARG A 65 7.12 5.58 -2.64
CA ARG A 65 6.72 5.46 -1.23
C ARG A 65 5.21 5.33 -1.18
N VAL A 66 4.72 4.30 -0.51
CA VAL A 66 3.30 4.03 -0.32
C VAL A 66 3.03 3.96 1.17
N SER A 67 2.10 4.80 1.62
CA SER A 67 1.57 4.75 2.98
C SER A 67 0.47 3.69 3.03
N PRO A 68 0.63 2.58 3.77
CA PRO A 68 -0.36 1.51 3.83
C PRO A 68 -1.64 1.86 4.61
N ALA A 69 -1.74 3.06 5.19
CA ALA A 69 -2.87 3.50 6.01
C ALA A 69 -3.72 4.57 5.30
N PRO A 70 -5.05 4.40 5.22
CA PRO A 70 -5.95 5.53 5.33
C PRO A 70 -5.86 6.05 6.77
N SER A 71 -5.68 7.36 6.92
CA SER A 71 -5.86 8.01 8.22
C SER A 71 -7.36 8.10 8.49
N GLY A 72 -7.93 7.12 9.19
CA GLY A 72 -9.34 7.14 9.62
C GLY A 72 -10.03 5.79 9.53
#